data_AF-A0A962Z1L9-F1
#
_entry.id   AF-A0A962Z1L9-F1
#
_cell.length_a   1.000
_cell.length_b   1.000
_cell.length_c   1.000
_cell.angle_alpha   90.00
_cell.angle_beta   90.00
_cell.angle_gamma   90.00
#
_symmetry.space_group_name_H-M   'P 1'
#
loop_
_entity.id
_entity.type
_entity.pdbx_description
1 polymer ?
#
loop_
_entity_poly.entity_id
_entity_poly.type
_entity_poly.pdbx_seq_one_letter_code
_entity_poly.pdbx_strand_id
1 'polypeptide(L)'
;ARFGWMISREAVEGFIRSRDYVEQVTDFSMLHIAEDGADRYTLADTVSRGSSTAQSHRIRWRYPWSLAVPMERHFIEAMRGVEPIEPEPAGIGELDIGGTFIIGGTH
;
A
#
# COMPACT_ATOMS: atom_id res chain seq x y z
N ALA A 1 -6.22 -18.35 8.71
CA ALA A 1 -6.71 -17.20 7.92
C ALA A 1 -7.52 -16.26 8.82
N ARG A 2 -7.38 -14.94 8.71
CA ARG A 2 -8.17 -13.96 9.47
C ARG A 2 -9.04 -13.17 8.52
N PHE A 3 -10.35 -13.34 8.65
CA PHE A 3 -11.37 -12.61 7.89
C PHE A 3 -11.75 -11.31 8.59
N GLY A 4 -12.38 -10.37 7.86
CA GLY A 4 -12.75 -9.06 8.42
C GLY A 4 -11.54 -8.24 8.91
N TRP A 5 -10.42 -8.32 8.20
CA TRP A 5 -9.17 -7.66 8.59
C TRP A 5 -9.14 -6.18 8.20
N MET A 6 -8.70 -5.31 9.08
CA MET A 6 -8.41 -3.93 8.71
C MET A 6 -6.93 -3.67 8.98
N ILE A 7 -6.26 -3.00 8.04
CA ILE A 7 -4.85 -2.60 8.19
C ILE A 7 -4.80 -1.09 8.09
N SER A 8 -4.29 -0.44 9.13
CA SER A 8 -4.07 1.00 9.14
C SER A 8 -2.63 1.33 8.75
N ARG A 9 -2.46 2.39 7.97
CA ARG A 9 -1.17 2.92 7.55
C ARG A 9 -0.27 3.20 8.76
N GLU A 10 -0.83 3.80 9.80
CA GLU A 10 -0.10 4.18 11.02
C GLU A 10 0.44 2.96 11.79
N ALA A 11 -0.28 1.83 11.73
CA ALA A 11 0.16 0.62 12.43
C ALA A 11 1.35 -0.03 11.70
N VAL A 12 1.33 -0.03 10.36
CA VAL A 12 2.43 -0.53 9.55
C VAL A 12 3.64 0.40 9.66
N GLU A 13 3.42 1.72 9.52
CA GLU A 13 4.47 2.73 9.70
C GLU A 13 5.11 2.64 11.09
N GLY A 14 4.31 2.52 12.15
CA GLY A 14 4.79 2.34 13.52
C GLY A 14 5.57 1.04 13.71
N PHE A 15 5.14 -0.06 13.09
CA PHE A 15 5.86 -1.33 13.09
C PHE A 15 7.23 -1.21 12.41
N ILE A 16 7.33 -0.51 11.27
CA ILE A 16 8.61 -0.27 10.58
C ILE A 16 9.53 0.62 11.43
N ARG A 17 8.98 1.69 12.03
CA ARG A 17 9.72 2.58 12.93
C ARG A 17 10.22 1.88 14.20
N SER A 18 9.56 0.80 14.63
CA SER A 18 9.97 0.03 15.82
C SER A 18 11.22 -0.84 15.63
N ARG A 19 11.90 -0.75 14.49
CA ARG A 19 13.12 -1.53 14.21
C ARG A 19 14.35 -0.73 14.59
N ASP A 20 15.26 -1.36 15.32
CA ASP A 20 16.46 -0.70 15.86
C ASP A 20 17.38 -0.11 14.78
N TYR A 21 17.26 -0.59 13.54
CA TYR A 21 18.02 -0.12 12.38
C TYR A 21 17.27 0.93 11.54
N VAL A 22 16.07 1.35 11.93
CA VAL A 22 15.27 2.36 11.24
C VAL A 22 15.29 3.65 12.05
N GLU A 23 16.00 4.67 11.54
CA GLU A 23 16.09 5.98 12.18
C GLU A 23 14.82 6.82 11.92
N GLN A 24 14.31 6.80 10.69
CA GLN A 24 13.10 7.53 10.29
C GLN A 24 12.34 6.77 9.20
N VAL A 25 11.03 6.96 9.16
CA VAL A 25 10.16 6.58 8.04
C VAL A 25 9.47 7.85 7.56
N THR A 26 9.54 8.11 6.26
CA THR A 26 8.91 9.25 5.59
C THR A 26 8.39 8.81 4.22
N ASP A 27 7.57 9.64 3.58
CA ASP A 27 6.98 9.34 2.26
C ASP A 27 6.32 7.96 2.16
N PHE A 28 5.57 7.59 3.20
CA PHE A 28 5.01 6.24 3.34
C PHE A 28 3.56 6.15 2.84
N SER A 29 3.38 5.33 1.81
CA SER A 29 2.08 4.93 1.25
C SER A 29 1.93 3.41 1.28
N MET A 30 0.69 2.93 1.11
CA MET A 30 0.36 1.52 1.01
C MET A 30 -0.62 1.32 -0.14
N LEU A 31 -0.34 0.31 -0.96
CA LEU A 31 -1.17 -0.07 -2.09
C LEU A 31 -2.08 -1.25 -1.75
N HIS A 32 -3.33 -1.15 -2.19
CA HIS A 32 -4.31 -2.21 -2.13
C HIS A 32 -4.70 -2.62 -3.55
N ILE A 33 -4.37 -3.85 -3.91
CA ILE A 33 -4.77 -4.46 -5.18
C ILE A 33 -5.82 -5.51 -4.86
N ALA A 34 -6.98 -5.42 -5.50
CA ALA A 34 -8.04 -6.39 -5.34
C ALA A 34 -8.63 -6.78 -6.69
N GLU A 35 -8.80 -8.09 -6.90
CA GLU A 35 -9.53 -8.68 -8.01
C GLU A 35 -10.98 -8.97 -7.57
N ASP A 36 -11.94 -8.79 -8.48
CA ASP A 36 -13.35 -9.06 -8.19
C ASP A 36 -13.88 -10.38 -8.78
N GLY A 37 -13.00 -11.24 -9.27
CA GLY A 37 -13.32 -12.57 -9.81
C GLY A 37 -13.79 -12.57 -11.27
N ALA A 38 -13.79 -11.41 -11.94
CA ALA A 38 -14.03 -11.27 -13.36
C ALA A 38 -12.80 -10.68 -14.08
N ASP A 39 -11.59 -11.02 -13.60
CA ASP A 39 -10.30 -10.47 -14.06
C ASP A 39 -10.21 -8.94 -14.01
N ARG A 40 -11.09 -8.29 -13.23
CA ARG A 40 -11.05 -6.85 -13.03
C ARG A 40 -10.31 -6.54 -11.74
N TYR A 41 -9.16 -5.91 -11.92
CA TYR A 41 -8.29 -5.45 -10.85
C TYR A 41 -8.61 -4.01 -10.48
N THR A 42 -8.56 -3.72 -9.18
CA THR A 42 -8.68 -2.37 -8.62
C THR A 42 -7.42 -2.07 -7.82
N LEU A 43 -6.84 -0.89 -8.05
CA LEU A 43 -5.71 -0.36 -7.29
C LEU A 43 -6.21 0.83 -6.47
N ALA A 44 -5.92 0.82 -5.17
CA ALA A 44 -6.14 1.95 -4.29
C ALA A 44 -4.85 2.27 -3.53
N ASP A 45 -4.62 3.55 -3.30
CA ASP A 45 -3.50 4.06 -2.52
C ASP A 45 -4.03 4.73 -1.25
N THR A 46 -3.40 4.45 -0.11
CA THR A 46 -3.70 5.13 1.15
C THR A 46 -3.36 6.62 1.16
N VAL A 47 -2.53 7.06 0.22
CA VAL A 47 -2.18 8.45 -0.03
C VAL A 47 -2.84 8.83 -1.35
N SER A 48 -3.94 9.57 -1.29
CA SER A 48 -4.70 9.96 -2.49
C SER A 48 -5.02 11.45 -2.46
N ARG A 49 -4.66 12.16 -3.55
CA ARG A 49 -4.97 13.57 -3.79
C ARG A 49 -6.49 13.76 -3.94
N GLY A 50 -7.22 13.78 -2.82
CA GLY A 50 -8.67 13.99 -2.81
C GLY A 50 -9.42 13.30 -1.68
N SER A 51 -8.78 12.40 -0.92
CA SER A 51 -9.42 11.72 0.21
C SER A 51 -8.78 12.13 1.53
N SER A 52 -9.24 13.26 2.09
CA SER A 52 -8.89 13.72 3.44
C SER A 52 -9.68 13.01 4.55
N THR A 53 -10.41 11.94 4.20
CA THR A 53 -11.22 11.19 5.17
C THR A 53 -10.37 10.14 5.87
N ALA A 54 -10.58 9.90 7.16
CA ALA A 54 -9.87 8.86 7.93
C ALA A 54 -9.96 7.42 7.34
N GLN A 55 -10.78 7.22 6.29
CA GLN A 55 -10.84 5.98 5.53
C GLN A 55 -9.69 5.82 4.51
N SER A 56 -9.05 6.89 4.04
CA SER A 56 -7.91 6.79 3.11
C SER A 56 -6.70 6.14 3.77
N HIS A 57 -6.49 6.33 5.06
CA HIS A 57 -5.36 5.71 5.78
C HIS A 57 -5.57 4.22 6.12
N ARG A 58 -6.63 3.58 5.62
CA ARG A 58 -6.98 2.20 5.99
C ARG A 58 -7.29 1.36 4.76
N ILE A 59 -6.65 0.20 4.69
CA ILE A 59 -7.03 -0.86 3.77
C ILE A 59 -8.03 -1.77 4.47
N ARG A 60 -9.14 -2.05 3.79
CA ARG A 60 -10.23 -2.92 4.25
C ARG A 60 -10.49 -4.02 3.23
N TRP A 61 -11.05 -5.13 3.73
CA TRP A 61 -11.56 -6.21 2.89
C TRP A 61 -12.61 -5.71 1.89
N ARG A 62 -12.59 -6.26 0.68
CA ARG A 62 -13.66 -6.04 -0.31
C ARG A 62 -14.90 -6.88 0.01
N TYR A 63 -14.69 -8.12 0.44
CA TYR A 63 -15.73 -9.03 0.90
C TYR A 63 -15.33 -9.63 2.25
N PRO A 64 -16.28 -10.02 3.13
CA PRO A 64 -15.94 -10.55 4.45
C PRO A 64 -14.97 -11.74 4.42
N TRP A 65 -15.00 -12.52 3.33
CA TRP A 65 -14.13 -13.67 3.08
C TRP A 65 -12.83 -13.35 2.31
N SER A 66 -12.52 -12.08 2.05
CA SER A 66 -11.24 -11.69 1.44
C SER A 66 -10.07 -12.00 2.37
N LEU A 67 -8.97 -12.52 1.82
CA LEU A 67 -7.72 -12.73 2.53
C LEU A 67 -6.72 -11.61 2.19
N ALA A 68 -6.07 -11.04 3.20
CA ALA A 68 -4.92 -10.18 2.99
C ALA A 68 -3.68 -11.03 2.73
N VAL A 69 -3.01 -10.79 1.60
CA VAL A 69 -1.74 -11.43 1.24
C VAL A 69 -0.71 -10.31 1.04
N PRO A 70 0.46 -10.36 1.70
CA PRO A 70 1.51 -9.38 1.47
C PRO A 70 2.08 -9.53 0.06
N MET A 71 2.53 -8.42 -0.53
CA MET A 71 3.28 -8.48 -1.77
C MET A 71 4.69 -9.03 -1.52
N GLU A 72 5.24 -9.71 -2.53
CA GLU A 72 6.61 -10.23 -2.45
C GLU A 72 7.66 -9.12 -2.47
N ARG A 73 7.36 -8.01 -3.14
CA ARG A 73 8.26 -6.87 -3.31
C ARG A 73 7.62 -5.59 -2.80
N HIS A 74 8.43 -4.77 -2.16
CA HIS A 74 8.08 -3.45 -1.65
C HIS A 74 9.09 -2.46 -2.21
N PHE A 75 8.63 -1.29 -2.65
CA PHE A 75 9.50 -0.19 -3.03
C PHE A 75 10.04 0.47 -1.76
N ILE A 76 11.36 0.52 -1.60
CA ILE A 76 12.03 1.09 -0.44
C ILE A 76 13.24 1.88 -0.94
N GLU A 77 13.33 3.15 -0.55
CA GLU A 77 14.48 4.00 -0.83
C GLU A 77 15.22 4.35 0.47
N ALA A 78 16.56 4.36 0.41
CA ALA A 78 17.40 4.78 1.52
C ALA A 78 17.79 6.25 1.34
N MET A 79 17.49 7.07 2.35
CA MET A 79 17.80 8.49 2.33
C MET A 79 19.13 8.81 3.01
N ARG A 80 19.80 9.87 2.54
CA ARG A 80 20.98 10.44 3.18
C ARG A 80 20.55 11.57 4.09
N GLY A 81 20.19 11.24 5.33
CA GLY A 81 19.76 12.21 6.34
C GLY A 81 18.30 12.03 6.77
N VAL A 82 17.93 12.81 7.78
CA VAL A 82 16.64 12.75 8.46
C VAL A 82 15.85 14.00 8.07
N GLU A 83 15.19 13.92 6.91
CA GLU A 83 14.32 14.99 6.41
C GLU A 83 12.89 14.44 6.26
N PRO A 84 11.89 15.02 6.96
CA PRO A 84 10.50 14.61 6.80
C PRO A 84 9.97 15.09 5.43
N ILE A 85 9.69 14.13 4.56
CA ILE A 85 8.99 14.29 3.29
C ILE A 85 7.52 13.90 3.47
N GLU A 86 6.61 14.78 3.06
CA GLU A 86 5.18 14.47 3.05
C GLU A 86 4.88 13.32 2.09
N PRO A 87 4.01 12.38 2.48
CA PRO A 87 3.69 11.24 1.64
C PRO A 87 2.98 11.64 0.35
N GLU A 88 3.46 11.12 -0.78
CA GLU A 88 2.83 11.23 -2.08
C GLU A 88 2.19 9.91 -2.54
N PRO A 89 1.14 9.94 -3.40
CA PRO A 89 0.61 8.73 -4.02
C PRO A 89 1.69 8.05 -4.88
N ALA A 90 1.73 6.72 -4.84
CA ALA A 90 2.75 5.95 -5.54
C ALA A 90 2.72 6.22 -7.05
N GLY A 91 3.86 6.65 -7.59
CA GLY A 91 4.03 6.91 -9.02
C GLY A 91 4.24 5.63 -9.83
N ILE A 92 4.11 5.72 -11.16
CA ILE A 92 4.35 4.59 -12.07
C ILE A 92 5.76 4.00 -11.92
N GLY A 93 6.76 4.82 -11.58
CA GLY A 93 8.15 4.38 -11.37
C GLY A 93 8.36 3.55 -10.10
N GLU A 94 7.40 3.53 -9.19
CA GLU A 94 7.42 2.76 -7.94
C GLU A 94 6.65 1.44 -8.08
N LEU A 95 6.01 1.22 -9.23
CA LEU A 95 5.22 0.04 -9.52
C LEU A 95 6.02 -0.99 -10.32
N ASP A 96 5.70 -2.25 -10.12
CA ASP A 96 6.32 -3.37 -10.80
C ASP A 96 5.33 -4.10 -11.72
N ILE A 97 5.78 -4.41 -12.94
CA ILE A 97 4.94 -5.00 -14.00
C ILE A 97 4.57 -6.43 -13.62
N GLY A 98 3.28 -6.76 -13.71
CA GLY A 98 2.74 -8.06 -13.33
C GLY A 98 2.56 -8.25 -11.82
N GLY A 99 2.93 -7.25 -11.01
CA GLY A 99 2.68 -7.21 -9.57
C GLY A 99 1.69 -6.11 -9.21
N THR A 100 2.19 -4.88 -9.07
CA THR A 100 1.36 -3.69 -8.78
C THR A 100 0.81 -3.02 -10.03
N PHE A 101 1.48 -3.17 -11.16
CA PHE A 101 1.03 -2.69 -12.47
C PHE A 101 0.57 -3.87 -13.33
N ILE A 102 -0.75 -4.02 -13.47
CA ILE A 102 -1.37 -5.13 -14.21
C ILE A 102 -1.86 -4.61 -15.56
N ILE A 103 -1.34 -5.17 -16.66
CA ILE A 103 -1.79 -4.89 -18.03
C ILE A 103 -2.77 -5.98 -18.42
N GLY A 104 -4.06 -5.64 -18.57
CA GLY A 104 -5.05 -6.55 -19.13
C GLY A 104 -4.79 -6.77 -20.63
N GLY A 105 -4.41 -7.99 -21.01
CA GLY A 105 -4.35 -8.39 -22.42
C GLY A 105 -5.74 -8.75 -22.91
N THR A 106 -6.22 -8.09 -23.97
CA THR A 106 -7.37 -8.55 -24.74
C THR A 106 -6.97 -9.86 -25.43
N HIS A 107 -7.52 -10.99 -24.98
CA HIS A 107 -7.50 -12.23 -25.76
C HIS A 107 -8.72 -12.29 -26.68
#